data_AF-A0A8B5VYU8-F1
#
_entry.id   AF-A0A8B5VYU8-F1
#
_cell.length_a   1.000
_cell.length_b   1.000
_cell.length_c   1.000
_cell.angle_alpha   90.00
_cell.angle_beta   90.00
_cell.angle_gamma   90.00
#
_symmetry.space_group_name_H-M   'P 1'
#
loop_
_entity.id
_entity.type
_entity.pdbx_description
1 polymer ?
#
loop_
_entity_poly.entity_id
_entity_poly.type
_entity_poly.pdbx_seq_one_letter_code
_entity_poly.pdbx_strand_id
1 'polypeptide(L)'
;MFLKGANIDREELFRILVEDYENVKSTYTNTMLGEPREITYAKGKLDGACMALGIEYEIIEEKIVFKTFMSDKKVFELPFKPEKPW
;
A
#
# COMPACT_ATOMS: atom_id res chain seq x y z
N MET A 1 -1.29 1.77 -20.41
CA MET A 1 -2.67 1.35 -20.73
C MET A 1 -2.96 0.04 -20.01
N PHE A 2 -3.19 0.04 -18.69
CA PHE A 2 -3.22 -1.18 -17.89
C PHE A 2 -4.47 -1.40 -17.01
N LEU A 3 -5.29 -0.38 -16.77
CA LEU A 3 -6.50 -0.47 -15.91
C LEU A 3 -7.82 -0.68 -16.69
N LYS A 4 -7.77 -1.06 -17.97
CA LYS A 4 -8.99 -1.32 -18.78
C LYS A 4 -9.40 -2.80 -18.89
N GLY A 5 -8.62 -3.73 -18.32
CA GLY A 5 -8.85 -5.17 -18.49
C GLY A 5 -9.62 -5.86 -17.36
N ALA A 6 -9.71 -5.25 -16.17
CA ALA A 6 -10.16 -5.95 -14.96
C ALA A 6 -11.50 -5.47 -14.38
N ASN A 7 -11.99 -4.28 -14.74
CA ASN A 7 -13.19 -3.63 -14.17
C ASN A 7 -13.19 -3.42 -12.63
N ILE A 8 -12.06 -3.68 -11.96
CA ILE A 8 -11.82 -3.39 -10.53
C ILE A 8 -11.84 -1.88 -10.31
N ASP A 9 -12.55 -1.41 -9.27
CA ASP A 9 -12.56 0.02 -8.93
C ASP A 9 -11.21 0.49 -8.35
N ARG A 10 -10.93 1.79 -8.42
CA ARG A 10 -9.71 2.38 -7.82
C ARG A 10 -9.63 2.10 -6.31
N GLU A 11 -10.72 2.25 -5.58
CA GLU A 11 -10.75 2.01 -4.13
C GLU A 11 -10.57 0.53 -3.79
N GLU A 12 -11.14 -0.35 -4.62
CA GLU A 12 -11.02 -1.81 -4.51
C GLU A 12 -9.59 -2.29 -4.78
N LEU A 13 -8.93 -1.74 -5.82
CA LEU A 13 -7.51 -1.98 -6.10
C LEU A 13 -6.62 -1.57 -4.92
N PHE A 14 -6.85 -0.39 -4.34
CA PHE A 14 -6.06 0.05 -3.17
C PHE A 14 -6.35 -0.78 -1.93
N ARG A 15 -7.59 -1.24 -1.72
CA ARG A 15 -7.93 -2.16 -0.62
C ARG A 15 -7.14 -3.46 -0.74
N ILE A 16 -7.19 -4.13 -1.89
CA ILE A 16 -6.46 -5.38 -2.14
C ILE A 16 -4.95 -5.21 -1.92
N LEU A 17 -4.37 -4.08 -2.34
CA LEU A 17 -2.94 -3.80 -2.20
C LEU A 17 -2.52 -3.45 -0.75
N VAL A 18 -3.37 -2.76 0.00
CA VAL A 18 -3.13 -2.48 1.42
C VAL A 18 -3.30 -3.76 2.25
N GLU A 19 -4.33 -4.58 1.99
CA GLU A 19 -4.53 -5.87 2.63
C GLU A 19 -3.35 -6.84 2.34
N ASP A 20 -2.86 -6.91 1.10
CA ASP A 20 -1.65 -7.69 0.75
C ASP A 20 -0.41 -7.20 1.52
N TYR A 21 -0.18 -5.89 1.59
CA TYR A 21 0.96 -5.31 2.32
C TYR A 21 0.84 -5.48 3.85
N GLU A 22 -0.37 -5.40 4.41
CA GLU A 22 -0.68 -5.59 5.82
C GLU A 22 -0.51 -7.05 6.25
N ASN A 23 -1.05 -8.00 5.48
CA ASN A 23 -0.85 -9.44 5.70
C ASN A 23 0.62 -9.83 5.61
N VAL A 24 1.36 -9.26 4.66
CA VAL A 24 2.81 -9.52 4.51
C VAL A 24 3.61 -8.90 5.66
N LYS A 25 3.28 -7.69 6.14
CA LYS A 25 3.83 -7.12 7.39
C LYS A 25 3.44 -7.89 8.65
N SER A 26 2.31 -8.62 8.62
CA SER A 26 1.85 -9.50 9.71
C SER A 26 2.42 -10.92 9.63
N THR A 27 3.04 -11.31 8.51
CA THR A 27 3.64 -12.63 8.31
C THR A 27 5.16 -12.60 8.45
N TYR A 28 5.81 -11.50 8.08
CA TYR A 28 7.27 -11.40 7.98
C TYR A 28 7.85 -10.30 8.89
N THR A 29 8.69 -10.70 9.85
CA THR A 29 9.49 -9.77 10.69
C THR A 29 10.70 -9.25 9.91
N ASN A 30 11.16 -8.03 10.25
CA ASN A 30 12.46 -7.55 9.79
C ASN A 30 13.60 -8.45 10.30
N THR A 31 14.48 -8.89 9.40
CA THR A 31 15.61 -9.75 9.77
C THR A 31 16.83 -8.93 10.16
N MET A 32 17.84 -9.57 10.77
CA MET A 32 19.17 -8.95 10.95
C MET A 32 19.88 -8.59 9.63
N LEU A 33 19.36 -9.05 8.48
CA LEU A 33 19.84 -8.70 7.13
C LEU A 33 18.99 -7.61 6.46
N GLY A 34 17.98 -7.06 7.17
CA GLY A 34 17.08 -6.03 6.68
C GLY A 34 15.64 -6.51 6.44
N GLU A 35 14.88 -5.67 5.74
CA GLU A 35 13.47 -5.91 5.38
C GLU A 35 13.35 -7.07 4.35
N PRO A 36 12.53 -8.11 4.62
CA PRO A 36 12.28 -9.22 3.70
C PRO A 36 11.86 -8.80 2.28
N ARG A 37 12.16 -9.69 1.31
CA ARG A 37 11.84 -9.47 -0.11
C ARG A 37 10.34 -9.41 -0.36
N GLU A 38 9.58 -10.14 0.44
CA GLU A 38 8.14 -10.24 0.44
C GLU A 38 7.52 -8.88 0.80
N ILE A 39 7.98 -8.27 1.89
CA ILE A 39 7.58 -6.93 2.32
C ILE A 39 7.99 -5.88 1.28
N THR A 40 9.22 -5.97 0.77
CA THR A 40 9.75 -5.09 -0.28
C THR A 40 8.89 -5.16 -1.55
N TYR A 41 8.46 -6.37 -1.94
CA TYR A 41 7.65 -6.61 -3.13
C TYR A 41 6.21 -6.12 -2.96
N ALA A 42 5.56 -6.42 -1.83
CA ALA A 42 4.22 -5.93 -1.52
C ALA A 42 4.17 -4.39 -1.47
N LYS A 43 5.17 -3.76 -0.83
CA LYS A 43 5.36 -2.31 -0.89
C LYS A 43 5.53 -1.81 -2.33
N GLY A 44 6.38 -2.46 -3.13
CA GLY A 44 6.59 -2.11 -4.53
C GLY A 44 5.34 -2.19 -5.42
N LYS A 45 4.39 -3.09 -5.12
CA LYS A 45 3.07 -3.10 -5.79
C LYS A 45 2.28 -1.83 -5.45
N LEU A 46 2.25 -1.43 -4.18
CA LEU A 46 1.53 -0.26 -3.69
C LEU A 46 2.14 1.04 -4.25
N ASP A 47 3.47 1.19 -4.18
CA ASP A 47 4.23 2.28 -4.81
C ASP A 47 3.88 2.39 -6.31
N GLY A 48 3.93 1.27 -7.05
CA GLY A 48 3.64 1.23 -8.48
C GLY A 48 2.19 1.61 -8.83
N ALA A 49 1.22 1.18 -8.03
CA ALA A 49 -0.19 1.56 -8.21
C ALA A 49 -0.44 3.05 -7.92
N CYS A 50 0.20 3.60 -6.88
CA CYS A 50 0.13 5.02 -6.54
C CYS A 50 0.72 5.89 -7.67
N MET A 51 1.94 5.57 -8.14
CA MET A 51 2.56 6.25 -9.29
C MET A 51 1.71 6.18 -10.56
N ALA A 52 1.14 5.01 -10.88
CA ALA A 52 0.30 4.81 -12.07
C ALA A 52 -1.02 5.61 -12.03
N LEU A 53 -1.42 6.10 -10.85
CA LEU A 53 -2.65 6.87 -10.63
C LEU A 53 -2.40 8.34 -10.27
N GLY A 54 -1.13 8.79 -10.22
CA GLY A 54 -0.78 10.17 -9.91
C GLY A 54 -1.04 10.56 -8.45
N ILE A 55 -0.93 9.59 -7.54
CA ILE A 55 -1.08 9.79 -6.10
C ILE A 55 0.14 9.28 -5.33
N GLU A 56 0.27 9.73 -4.09
CA GLU A 56 1.23 9.27 -3.10
C GLU A 56 0.50 8.66 -1.90
N TYR A 57 1.23 8.01 -0.99
CA TYR A 57 0.68 7.51 0.25
C TYR A 57 1.63 7.71 1.44
N GLU A 58 1.05 7.93 2.62
CA GLU A 58 1.74 8.05 3.90
C GLU A 58 1.15 7.07 4.92
N ILE A 59 1.98 6.55 5.82
CA ILE A 59 1.53 5.73 6.96
C ILE A 59 1.53 6.62 8.21
N ILE A 60 0.35 6.84 8.79
CA ILE A 60 0.14 7.70 9.97
C ILE A 60 -0.85 6.99 10.90
N GLU A 61 -0.52 6.86 12.19
CA GLU A 61 -1.43 6.41 13.25
C GLU A 61 -2.34 5.22 12.87
N GLU A 62 -1.73 4.09 12.51
CA GLU A 62 -2.40 2.84 12.10
C GLU A 62 -3.29 2.95 10.84
N LYS A 63 -2.97 3.89 9.94
CA LYS A 63 -3.64 4.09 8.65
C LYS A 63 -2.67 4.32 7.52
N ILE A 64 -3.09 3.97 6.30
CA ILE A 64 -2.53 4.50 5.06
C ILE A 64 -3.44 5.63 4.56
N VAL A 65 -2.84 6.80 4.34
CA VAL A 65 -3.49 8.01 3.83
C VAL A 65 -2.98 8.27 2.42
N PHE A 66 -3.88 8.27 1.44
CA PHE A 66 -3.54 8.55 0.03
C PHE A 66 -3.77 10.03 -0.28
N LYS A 67 -2.82 10.70 -0.96
CA LYS A 67 -2.88 12.13 -1.32
C LYS A 67 -2.55 12.35 -2.80
N THR A 68 -2.94 13.50 -3.37
CA THR A 68 -2.46 13.91 -4.71
C THR A 68 -1.15 14.70 -4.61
N PHE A 69 -0.12 14.32 -5.40
CA PHE A 69 1.21 14.97 -5.46
C PHE A 69 1.22 16.51 -5.63
N MET A 70 0.12 17.13 -6.10
CA MET A 70 0.07 18.57 -6.39
C MET A 70 -0.72 19.41 -5.37
N SER A 71 -1.24 18.82 -4.28
CA SER A 71 -2.06 19.62 -3.33
C SER A 71 -2.17 19.10 -1.89
N ASP A 72 -1.41 18.07 -1.51
CA ASP A 72 -1.52 17.31 -0.24
C ASP A 72 -2.92 16.76 0.07
N LYS A 73 -3.87 16.92 -0.86
CA LYS A 73 -5.28 16.65 -0.65
C LYS A 73 -5.50 15.15 -0.51
N LYS A 74 -5.93 14.75 0.68
CA LYS A 74 -6.42 13.42 1.01
C LYS A 74 -7.47 12.98 -0.03
N VAL A 75 -7.15 11.91 -0.75
CA VAL A 75 -8.03 11.23 -1.70
C VAL A 75 -8.81 10.14 -0.98
N PHE A 76 -8.13 9.37 -0.13
CA PHE A 76 -8.66 8.17 0.50
C PHE A 76 -7.91 7.85 1.80
N GLU A 77 -8.49 7.03 2.68
CA GLU A 77 -7.77 6.39 3.78
C GLU A 77 -8.20 4.93 3.92
N LEU A 78 -7.24 4.08 4.30
CA LEU A 78 -7.49 2.71 4.72
C LEU A 78 -6.86 2.47 6.09
N PRO A 79 -7.44 1.57 6.92
CA PRO A 79 -6.71 1.05 8.06
C PRO A 79 -5.41 0.39 7.59
N PHE A 80 -4.38 0.47 8.42
CA PHE A 80 -3.11 -0.21 8.23
C PHE A 80 -2.51 -0.48 9.62
N LYS A 81 -2.99 -1.56 10.23
CA LYS A 81 -2.67 -2.05 11.55
C LYS A 81 -2.21 -3.51 11.44
N PRO A 82 -1.03 -3.77 10.82
CA PRO A 82 -0.50 -5.12 10.76
C PRO A 82 -0.40 -5.72 12.16
N GLU A 83 -0.97 -6.90 12.35
CA GLU A 83 -0.80 -7.73 13.54
C GLU A 83 0.61 -8.35 13.49
N LYS A 84 1.63 -7.48 13.63
CA LYS A 84 3.04 -7.77 13.34
C LYS A 84 3.65 -8.86 14.24
N PRO A 85 4.51 -9.72 13.67
CA PRO A 85 5.47 -10.52 14.42
C PRO A 85 6.68 -9.63 14.75
N TRP A 86 6.95 -9.47 16.05
CA TRP A 86 7.83 -8.43 16.62
C TRP A 86 9.31 -8.80 16.69
#